data_AF-A0A2X2YNI9-F1
#
_entry.id   AF-A0A2X2YNI9-F1
#
_cell.length_a   1.000
_cell.length_b   1.000
_cell.length_c   1.000
_cell.angle_alpha   90.00
_cell.angle_beta   90.00
_cell.angle_gamma   90.00
#
_symmetry.space_group_name_H-M   'P 1'
#
loop_
_entity.id
_entity.type
_entity.pdbx_description
1 polymer ?
#
loop_
_entity_poly.entity_id
_entity_poly.type
_entity_poly.pdbx_seq_one_letter_code
_entity_poly.pdbx_strand_id
1 'polypeptide(L)'
;MLERHYAGYHQRLATHFDAGAGNYRDRILAYYQETLNQFCQQGTISGCLTVKLSAEVCDLSEDMRTAMDKGARHIITLLAQALEKGREARCLSFAGEPLQQAQILYALWLGANLHAKISRSAAPLESALAHVKTIIATPAA
;
A
#
# COMPACT_ATOMS: atom_id res chain seq x y z
N MET A 1 -9.56 -7.83 17.76
CA MET A 1 -8.84 -6.54 17.67
C MET A 1 -8.27 -6.30 16.27
N LEU A 2 -7.48 -7.25 15.72
CA LEU A 2 -6.94 -7.17 14.35
C LEU A 2 -8.01 -7.02 13.27
N GLU A 3 -9.09 -7.79 13.34
CA GLU A 3 -10.17 -7.71 12.35
C GLU A 3 -10.82 -6.32 12.32
N ARG A 4 -11.10 -5.73 13.49
CA ARG A 4 -11.62 -4.36 13.60
C ARG A 4 -10.63 -3.33 13.05
N HIS A 5 -9.33 -3.51 13.31
CA HIS A 5 -8.29 -2.65 12.76
C HIS A 5 -8.28 -2.69 11.23
N TYR A 6 -8.25 -3.89 10.66
CA TYR A 6 -8.28 -4.08 9.20
C TYR A 6 -9.58 -3.58 8.59
N ALA A 7 -10.74 -3.85 9.17
CA ALA A 7 -12.03 -3.34 8.67
C ALA A 7 -12.03 -1.82 8.54
N GLY A 8 -11.57 -1.11 9.58
CA GLY A 8 -11.47 0.35 9.53
C GLY A 8 -10.42 0.83 8.52
N TYR A 9 -9.30 0.12 8.38
CA TYR A 9 -8.28 0.45 7.39
C TYR A 9 -8.76 0.24 5.95
N HIS A 10 -9.40 -0.90 5.66
CA HIS A 10 -9.97 -1.24 4.37
C HIS A 10 -11.03 -0.23 3.95
N GLN A 11 -11.90 0.18 4.86
CA GLN A 11 -12.92 1.20 4.56
C GLN A 11 -12.30 2.54 4.16
N ARG A 12 -11.26 2.99 4.88
CA ARG A 12 -10.53 4.23 4.52
C ARG A 12 -9.82 4.09 3.18
N LEU A 13 -9.16 2.95 2.93
CA LEU A 13 -8.44 2.71 1.69
C LEU A 13 -9.38 2.61 0.48
N ALA A 14 -10.52 1.93 0.63
CA ALA A 14 -11.55 1.86 -0.40
C ALA A 14 -12.09 3.26 -0.73
N THR A 15 -12.42 4.06 0.30
CA THR A 15 -12.87 5.44 0.12
C THR A 15 -11.81 6.29 -0.59
N HIS A 16 -10.55 6.14 -0.22
CA HIS A 16 -9.42 6.84 -0.85
C HIS A 16 -9.32 6.55 -2.35
N PHE A 17 -9.39 5.28 -2.75
CA PHE A 17 -9.29 4.91 -4.17
C PHE A 17 -10.55 5.24 -4.97
N ASP A 18 -11.74 5.24 -4.35
CA ASP A 18 -13.00 5.48 -5.04
C ASP A 18 -13.34 6.97 -5.17
N ALA A 19 -13.11 7.75 -4.12
CA ALA A 19 -13.53 9.14 -4.00
C ALA A 19 -12.37 10.15 -3.80
N GLY A 20 -11.12 9.69 -3.84
CA GLY A 20 -9.95 10.58 -3.74
C GLY A 20 -9.89 11.60 -4.88
N ALA A 21 -9.19 12.71 -4.63
CA ALA A 21 -8.95 13.73 -5.64
C ALA A 21 -8.11 13.17 -6.82
N GLY A 22 -8.35 13.70 -8.02
CA GLY A 22 -7.65 13.28 -9.24
C GLY A 22 -8.10 11.93 -9.79
N ASN A 23 -7.35 11.40 -10.74
CA ASN A 23 -7.61 10.11 -11.39
C ASN A 23 -7.01 8.94 -10.57
N TYR A 24 -7.20 7.70 -11.00
CA TYR A 24 -6.70 6.53 -10.27
C TYR A 24 -5.18 6.53 -10.08
N ARG A 25 -4.40 7.10 -11.02
CA ARG A 25 -2.95 7.25 -10.86
C ARG A 25 -2.64 8.17 -9.70
N ASP A 26 -3.30 9.32 -9.64
CA ASP A 26 -3.11 10.31 -8.58
C ASP A 26 -3.44 9.72 -7.21
N ARG A 27 -4.56 8.99 -7.12
CA ARG A 27 -5.00 8.33 -5.88
C ARG A 27 -4.02 7.26 -5.41
N ILE A 28 -3.50 6.44 -6.32
CA ILE A 28 -2.46 5.44 -6.01
C ILE A 28 -1.19 6.12 -5.49
N LEU A 29 -0.72 7.18 -6.16
CA LEU A 29 0.47 7.91 -5.71
C LEU A 29 0.24 8.65 -4.39
N ALA A 30 -0.96 9.21 -4.18
CA ALA A 30 -1.33 9.87 -2.94
C ALA A 30 -1.30 8.92 -1.75
N TYR A 31 -1.76 7.68 -1.92
CA TYR A 31 -1.72 6.66 -0.86
C TYR A 31 -0.28 6.44 -0.32
N TYR A 32 0.70 6.35 -1.21
CA TYR A 32 2.11 6.22 -0.84
C TYR A 32 2.70 7.52 -0.27
N GLN A 33 2.37 8.66 -0.89
CA GLN A 33 2.84 9.97 -0.45
C GLN A 33 2.35 10.34 0.95
N GLU A 34 1.08 10.06 1.28
CA GLU A 34 0.51 10.29 2.61
C GLU A 34 1.21 9.45 3.67
N THR A 35 1.52 8.19 3.35
CA THR A 35 2.25 7.30 4.26
C THR A 35 3.69 7.79 4.50
N LEU A 36 4.36 8.28 3.45
CA LEU A 36 5.68 8.93 3.58
C LEU A 36 5.59 10.20 4.45
N ASN A 37 4.59 11.05 4.23
CA ASN A 37 4.40 12.27 5.02
C ASN A 37 4.17 11.97 6.50
N GLN A 38 3.39 10.94 6.83
CA GLN A 38 3.19 10.49 8.21
C GLN A 38 4.50 10.06 8.86
N PHE A 39 5.32 9.29 8.14
CA PHE A 39 6.65 8.89 8.64
C PHE A 39 7.53 10.09 8.94
N CYS A 40 7.62 11.06 8.03
CA CYS A 40 8.45 12.25 8.20
C CYS A 40 7.99 13.13 9.38
N GLN A 41 6.68 13.20 9.65
CA GLN A 41 6.13 14.03 10.73
C GLN A 41 6.21 13.35 12.11
N GLN A 42 5.99 12.05 12.17
CA GLN A 42 5.78 11.34 13.44
C GLN A 42 6.89 10.33 13.77
N GLY A 43 7.84 10.10 12.86
CA GLY A 43 8.85 9.04 12.96
C GLY A 43 8.26 7.62 12.95
N THR A 44 6.94 7.51 12.80
CA THR A 44 6.19 6.25 12.81
C THR A 44 5.05 6.34 11.79
N ILE A 45 4.66 5.18 11.28
CA ILE A 45 3.58 5.08 10.28
C ILE A 45 2.34 4.54 10.98
N SER A 46 1.24 5.30 10.92
CA SER A 46 -0.05 4.86 11.44
C SER A 46 -0.65 3.81 10.49
N GLY A 47 -1.06 2.64 11.00
CA GLY A 47 -1.47 1.48 10.17
C GLY A 47 -0.36 0.48 9.86
N CYS A 48 0.88 0.75 10.30
CA CYS A 48 2.04 -0.15 10.28
C CYS A 48 1.88 -1.38 11.21
N LEU A 49 0.66 -1.70 11.66
CA LEU A 49 0.41 -2.81 12.56
C LEU A 49 0.85 -4.13 11.92
N THR A 50 0.67 -4.28 10.60
CA THR A 50 1.21 -5.42 9.85
C THR A 50 2.72 -5.54 10.01
N VAL A 51 3.50 -4.49 9.76
CA VAL A 51 4.98 -4.52 9.87
C VAL A 51 5.44 -4.67 11.33
N LYS A 52 4.70 -4.11 12.29
CA LYS A 52 5.04 -4.18 13.71
C LYS A 52 4.76 -5.55 14.31
N LEU A 53 3.67 -6.20 13.91
CA LEU A 53 3.24 -7.46 14.50
C LEU A 53 3.62 -8.68 13.68
N SER A 54 3.91 -8.55 12.39
CA SER A 54 4.11 -9.72 11.51
C SER A 54 5.28 -10.59 11.91
N ALA A 55 6.35 -10.01 12.46
CA ALA A 55 7.54 -10.76 12.84
C ALA A 55 7.37 -11.52 14.18
N GLU A 56 6.57 -10.99 15.10
CA GLU A 56 6.43 -11.59 16.44
C GLU A 56 5.19 -12.48 16.53
N VAL A 57 4.11 -12.10 15.86
CA VAL A 57 2.79 -12.70 16.09
C VAL A 57 2.52 -13.90 15.17
N CYS A 58 3.11 -13.92 13.98
CA CYS A 58 2.87 -14.99 13.00
C CYS A 58 3.36 -16.37 13.49
N ASP A 59 4.41 -16.42 14.30
CA ASP A 59 4.93 -17.67 14.88
C ASP A 59 4.25 -18.04 16.20
N LEU A 60 3.45 -17.13 16.79
CA LEU A 60 2.82 -17.30 18.10
C LEU A 60 1.33 -17.66 18.02
N SER A 61 0.64 -17.33 16.93
CA SER A 61 -0.80 -17.58 16.78
C SER A 61 -1.24 -17.71 15.32
N GLU A 62 -1.74 -18.90 14.97
CA GLU A 62 -2.32 -19.16 13.64
C GLU A 62 -3.56 -18.31 13.34
N ASP A 63 -4.39 -18.03 14.35
CA ASP A 63 -5.55 -17.17 14.21
C ASP A 63 -5.13 -15.73 13.85
N MET A 64 -4.11 -15.21 14.54
CA MET A 64 -3.58 -13.88 14.24
C MET A 64 -2.87 -13.85 12.89
N ARG A 65 -2.08 -14.87 12.55
CA ARG A 65 -1.44 -15.03 11.23
C ARG A 65 -2.49 -15.00 10.11
N THR A 66 -3.57 -15.78 10.27
CA THR A 66 -4.67 -15.86 9.30
C THR A 66 -5.44 -14.54 9.19
N ALA A 67 -5.71 -13.86 10.31
CA ALA A 67 -6.34 -12.55 10.29
C ALA A 67 -5.47 -11.48 9.59
N MET A 68 -4.15 -11.53 9.78
CA MET A 68 -3.20 -10.64 9.12
C MET A 68 -3.11 -10.91 7.61
N ASP A 69 -3.03 -12.18 7.21
CA ASP A 69 -3.03 -12.60 5.80
C ASP A 69 -4.33 -12.14 5.09
N LYS A 70 -5.50 -12.37 5.71
CA LYS A 70 -6.78 -11.86 5.22
C LYS A 70 -6.77 -10.33 5.07
N GLY A 71 -6.22 -9.63 6.06
CA GLY A 71 -6.05 -8.18 6.04
C GLY A 71 -5.20 -7.69 4.87
N ALA A 72 -4.05 -8.32 4.64
CA ALA A 72 -3.14 -8.02 3.55
C ALA A 72 -3.75 -8.31 2.17
N ARG A 73 -4.38 -9.48 2.00
CA ARG A 73 -5.05 -9.87 0.75
C ARG A 73 -6.09 -8.84 0.32
N HIS A 74 -6.89 -8.32 1.25
CA HIS A 74 -7.90 -7.32 0.92
C HIS A 74 -7.29 -5.97 0.50
N ILE A 75 -6.16 -5.55 1.10
CA ILE A 75 -5.42 -4.36 0.65
C ILE A 75 -4.93 -4.55 -0.79
N ILE A 76 -4.37 -5.73 -1.09
CA ILE A 76 -3.93 -6.10 -2.44
C ILE A 76 -5.11 -6.08 -3.42
N THR A 77 -6.28 -6.60 -3.03
CA THR A 77 -7.49 -6.55 -3.86
C THR A 77 -7.92 -5.11 -4.17
N LEU A 78 -7.95 -4.22 -3.17
CA LEU A 78 -8.30 -2.81 -3.39
C LEU A 78 -7.31 -2.10 -4.32
N LEU A 79 -6.01 -2.37 -4.17
CA LEU A 79 -4.96 -1.87 -5.07
C LEU A 79 -5.14 -2.40 -6.50
N ALA A 80 -5.40 -3.70 -6.66
CA ALA A 80 -5.62 -4.33 -7.96
C ALA A 80 -6.83 -3.71 -8.68
N GLN A 81 -7.93 -3.48 -7.96
CA GLN A 81 -9.12 -2.81 -8.50
C GLN A 81 -8.82 -1.37 -8.93
N ALA A 82 -8.06 -0.60 -8.14
CA ALA A 82 -7.67 0.76 -8.51
C ALA A 82 -6.79 0.77 -9.77
N LEU A 83 -5.87 -0.19 -9.90
CA LEU A 83 -5.02 -0.37 -11.08
C LEU A 83 -5.83 -0.75 -12.32
N GLU A 84 -6.78 -1.68 -12.20
CA GLU A 84 -7.66 -2.11 -13.28
C GLU A 84 -8.55 -0.96 -13.76
N LYS A 85 -9.26 -0.28 -12.84
CA LYS A 85 -10.08 0.89 -13.18
C LYS A 85 -9.25 2.01 -13.79
N GLY A 86 -8.03 2.24 -13.33
CA GLY A 86 -7.13 3.23 -13.91
C GLY A 86 -6.66 2.89 -15.33
N ARG A 87 -6.48 1.60 -15.62
CA ARG A 87 -6.17 1.10 -16.96
C ARG A 87 -7.37 1.26 -17.90
N GLU A 88 -8.57 0.89 -17.45
CA GLU A 88 -9.82 1.07 -18.20
C GLU A 88 -10.10 2.54 -18.51
N ALA A 89 -9.89 3.42 -17.52
CA ALA A 89 -10.03 4.87 -17.67
C ALA A 89 -8.87 5.51 -18.45
N ARG A 90 -7.87 4.75 -18.88
CA ARG A 90 -6.67 5.23 -19.59
C ARG A 90 -5.97 6.39 -18.89
N CYS A 91 -5.92 6.36 -17.56
CA CYS A 91 -5.19 7.36 -16.77
C CYS A 91 -3.85 6.85 -16.23
N LEU A 92 -3.59 5.54 -16.36
CA LEU A 92 -2.31 4.91 -16.04
C LEU A 92 -2.00 3.73 -16.97
N SER A 93 -0.72 3.39 -17.07
CA SER A 93 -0.22 2.19 -17.73
C SER A 93 0.83 1.50 -16.87
N PHE A 94 0.89 0.18 -16.96
CA PHE A 94 1.88 -0.69 -16.31
C PHE A 94 1.90 -2.05 -17.01
N ALA A 95 3.00 -2.78 -16.89
CA ALA A 95 3.15 -4.10 -17.48
C ALA A 95 2.50 -5.20 -16.62
N GLY A 96 1.95 -6.24 -17.26
CA GLY A 96 1.40 -7.42 -16.59
C GLY A 96 -0.03 -7.23 -16.05
N GLU A 97 -0.44 -8.13 -15.15
CA GLU A 97 -1.81 -8.18 -14.62
C GLU A 97 -2.00 -7.27 -13.39
N PRO A 98 -3.18 -6.65 -13.20
CA PRO A 98 -3.44 -5.74 -12.06
C PRO A 98 -3.18 -6.38 -10.70
N LEU A 99 -3.57 -7.66 -10.52
CA LEU A 99 -3.36 -8.37 -9.26
C LEU A 99 -1.88 -8.63 -8.98
N GLN A 100 -1.12 -9.07 -9.98
CA GLN A 100 0.31 -9.30 -9.84
C GLN A 100 1.03 -7.99 -9.51
N GLN A 101 0.66 -6.90 -10.19
CA GLN A 101 1.23 -5.60 -9.93
C GLN A 101 0.89 -5.09 -8.52
N ALA A 102 -0.35 -5.29 -8.05
CA ALA A 102 -0.74 -4.93 -6.69
C ALA A 102 0.06 -5.70 -5.62
N GLN A 103 0.36 -6.99 -5.84
CA GLN A 103 1.19 -7.79 -4.95
C GLN A 103 2.63 -7.25 -4.86
N ILE A 104 3.23 -6.91 -6.02
CA ILE A 104 4.57 -6.32 -6.10
C ILE A 104 4.61 -4.99 -5.35
N LEU A 105 3.64 -4.11 -5.63
CA LEU A 105 3.54 -2.81 -4.99
C LEU A 105 3.34 -2.91 -3.47
N TYR A 106 2.53 -3.87 -3.01
CA TYR A 106 2.34 -4.14 -1.59
C TYR A 106 3.64 -4.61 -0.93
N ALA A 107 4.34 -5.57 -1.52
CA ALA A 107 5.60 -6.10 -0.99
C ALA A 107 6.72 -5.04 -0.98
N LEU A 108 6.84 -4.26 -2.06
CA LEU A 108 7.77 -3.12 -2.16
C LEU A 108 7.53 -2.14 -1.01
N TRP A 109 6.28 -1.74 -0.80
CA TRP A 109 5.94 -0.78 0.25
C TRP A 109 6.18 -1.35 1.64
N LEU A 110 5.82 -2.61 1.87
CA LEU A 110 6.06 -3.30 3.14
C LEU A 110 7.56 -3.31 3.49
N GLY A 111 8.42 -3.66 2.52
CA GLY A 111 9.87 -3.64 2.69
C GLY A 111 10.43 -2.25 2.94
N ALA A 112 9.95 -1.24 2.21
CA ALA A 112 10.35 0.16 2.39
C ALA A 112 9.99 0.69 3.78
N ASN A 113 8.80 0.35 4.30
CA ASN A 113 8.36 0.69 5.66
C ASN A 113 9.27 0.06 6.71
N LEU A 114 9.57 -1.23 6.56
CA LEU A 114 10.46 -1.95 7.49
C LEU A 114 11.87 -1.33 7.47
N HIS A 115 12.42 -1.08 6.29
CA HIS A 115 13.74 -0.50 6.15
C HIS A 115 13.80 0.93 6.70
N ALA A 116 12.80 1.77 6.45
CA ALA A 116 12.73 3.11 7.03
C ALA A 116 12.73 3.10 8.56
N LYS A 117 12.07 2.11 9.19
CA LYS A 117 12.10 1.91 10.64
C LYS A 117 13.49 1.49 11.14
N ILE A 118 14.16 0.58 10.43
CA ILE A 118 15.52 0.10 10.76
C ILE A 118 16.53 1.24 10.65
N SER A 119 16.53 1.97 9.53
CA SER A 119 17.49 3.04 9.25
C SER A 119 17.14 4.38 9.89
N ARG A 120 15.93 4.50 10.45
CA ARG A 120 15.35 5.76 10.97
C ARG A 120 15.41 6.89 9.92
N SER A 121 15.19 6.54 8.67
CA SER A 121 15.28 7.45 7.53
C SER A 121 14.09 7.29 6.59
N ALA A 122 13.64 8.40 5.98
CA ALA A 122 12.59 8.40 4.98
C ALA A 122 13.08 7.90 3.61
N ALA A 123 14.41 7.84 3.40
CA ALA A 123 15.02 7.50 2.11
C ALA A 123 14.50 6.19 1.46
N PRO A 124 14.24 5.09 2.20
CA PRO A 124 13.65 3.89 1.60
C PRO A 124 12.23 4.10 1.05
N LEU A 125 11.41 4.92 1.74
CA LEU A 125 10.05 5.26 1.32
C LEU A 125 10.06 6.21 0.11
N GLU A 126 10.96 7.19 0.12
CA GLU A 126 11.17 8.10 -1.01
C GLU A 126 11.59 7.34 -2.27
N SER A 127 12.55 6.41 -2.14
CA SER A 127 13.00 5.56 -3.23
C SER A 127 11.88 4.65 -3.75
N ALA A 128 11.13 4.01 -2.86
CA ALA A 128 9.98 3.18 -3.24
C ALA A 128 8.91 4.00 -3.98
N LEU A 129 8.58 5.20 -3.49
CA LEU A 129 7.61 6.09 -4.15
C LEU A 129 8.11 6.57 -5.52
N ALA A 130 9.38 6.92 -5.65
CA ALA A 130 9.98 7.25 -6.95
C ALA A 130 9.84 6.09 -7.94
N HIS A 131 10.08 4.85 -7.48
CA HIS A 131 9.92 3.65 -8.31
C HIS A 131 8.45 3.38 -8.68
N VAL A 132 7.50 3.58 -7.76
CA VAL A 132 6.07 3.46 -8.06
C VAL A 132 5.67 4.45 -9.16
N LYS A 133 6.16 5.70 -9.10
CA LYS A 133 5.90 6.73 -10.13
C LYS A 133 6.40 6.31 -11.52
N THR A 134 7.49 5.55 -11.60
CA THR A 134 8.03 5.03 -12.88
C THR A 134 7.24 3.84 -13.41
N ILE A 135 6.82 2.92 -12.53
CA ILE A 135 6.10 1.72 -12.97
C ILE A 135 4.65 2.04 -13.33
N ILE A 136 3.99 2.88 -12.53
CA ILE A 136 2.63 3.34 -12.79
C ILE A 136 2.72 4.63 -13.59
N ALA A 137 2.99 4.48 -14.89
CA ALA A 137 3.23 5.58 -15.81
C ALA A 137 1.91 6.22 -16.26
N THR A 138 1.98 7.46 -16.74
CA THR A 138 0.90 8.04 -17.54
C THR A 138 0.92 7.38 -18.92
N PRO A 139 -0.22 7.02 -19.53
CA PRO A 139 -0.24 6.45 -20.86
C PRO A 139 0.42 7.40 -21.87
N ALA A 140 1.11 6.83 -22.86
CA ALA A 140 1.58 7.61 -24.00
C ALA A 140 0.37 8.20 -24.74
N ALA A 141 0.50 9.47 -25.16
CA ALA A 141 -0.49 10.17 -25.97
C ALA A 141 -0.67 9.53 -27.35
#